data_AF-A0A822F0L3-F1
#
_entry.id   AF-A0A822F0L3-F1
#
_cell.length_a   1.000
_cell.length_b   1.000
_cell.length_c   1.000
_cell.angle_alpha   90.00
_cell.angle_beta   90.00
_cell.angle_gamma   90.00
#
_symmetry.space_group_name_H-M   'P 1'
#
loop_
_entity.id
_entity.type
_entity.pdbx_description
1 polymer ?
#
loop_
_entity_poly.entity_id
_entity_poly.type
_entity_poly.pdbx_seq_one_letter_code
_entity_poly.pdbx_strand_id
1 'polypeptide(L)'
;FGYLLMSYKYDHTLNISDILVVVSIFAQSLKVFSFIGPYFQSLSEARGAAASVFRLIDEENDASVNEIDIWKENTEVIYNINGDIEFDNINFSYPSRKDVPVLRNLSFIARAGQTTALVGSSGCG
;
A
#
# COMPACT_ATOMS: atom_id res chain seq x y z
N PHE A 1 -39.18 -22.17 -12.85
CA PHE A 1 -40.17 -21.68 -13.83
C PHE A 1 -40.28 -22.57 -15.08
N GLY A 2 -39.18 -22.96 -15.76
CA GLY A 2 -39.25 -23.94 -16.86
C GLY A 2 -39.90 -25.29 -16.49
N TYR A 3 -39.69 -25.75 -15.25
CA TYR A 3 -40.39 -26.90 -14.66
C TYR A 3 -41.91 -26.71 -14.57
N LEU A 4 -42.39 -25.49 -14.27
CA LEU A 4 -43.81 -25.17 -14.12
C LEU A 4 -44.55 -25.31 -15.47
N LEU A 5 -43.91 -24.86 -16.55
CA LEU A 5 -44.44 -24.96 -17.92
C LEU A 5 -44.36 -26.40 -18.47
N MET A 6 -43.34 -27.18 -18.09
CA MET A 6 -43.30 -28.62 -18.37
C MET A 6 -44.42 -29.37 -17.65
N SER A 7 -44.82 -28.95 -16.45
CA SER A 7 -45.98 -29.52 -15.75
C SER A 7 -47.32 -29.09 -16.38
N TYR A 8 -47.40 -27.87 -16.93
CA TYR A 8 -48.59 -27.35 -17.63
C TYR A 8 -48.88 -28.09 -18.94
N LYS A 9 -47.83 -28.57 -19.63
CA LYS A 9 -47.91 -29.43 -20.82
C LYS A 9 -48.67 -30.75 -20.56
N TYR A 10 -48.78 -31.18 -19.31
CA TYR A 10 -49.42 -32.46 -18.97
C TYR A 10 -50.95 -32.40 -19.04
N ASP A 11 -51.55 -31.20 -19.09
CA ASP A 11 -53.02 -31.05 -18.99
C ASP A 11 -53.66 -30.16 -20.09
N HIS A 12 -52.89 -29.31 -20.82
CA HIS A 12 -53.44 -28.46 -21.90
C HIS A 12 -52.47 -28.24 -23.09
N THR A 13 -53.03 -27.92 -24.28
CA THR A 13 -52.28 -27.60 -25.51
C THR A 13 -51.48 -26.30 -25.36
N LEU A 14 -50.18 -26.34 -25.68
CA LEU A 14 -49.27 -25.19 -25.60
C LEU A 14 -49.69 -24.05 -26.55
N ASN A 15 -49.87 -22.85 -26.01
CA ASN A 15 -50.12 -21.65 -26.80
C ASN A 15 -48.80 -21.02 -27.28
N ILE A 16 -48.88 -20.30 -28.40
CA ILE A 16 -47.73 -19.58 -28.99
C ILE A 16 -47.15 -18.55 -28.00
N SER A 17 -48.00 -17.93 -27.16
CA SER A 17 -47.59 -17.01 -26.11
C SER A 17 -46.63 -17.63 -25.10
N ASP A 18 -46.88 -18.88 -24.68
CA ASP A 18 -46.10 -19.56 -23.65
C ASP A 18 -44.69 -19.89 -24.18
N ILE A 19 -44.61 -20.27 -25.45
CA ILE A 19 -43.35 -20.52 -26.15
C ILE A 19 -42.53 -19.22 -26.25
N LEU A 20 -43.16 -18.10 -26.64
CA LEU A 20 -42.49 -16.80 -26.75
C LEU A 20 -41.96 -16.30 -25.40
N VAL A 21 -42.71 -16.51 -24.31
CA VAL A 21 -42.27 -16.17 -22.95
C VAL A 21 -41.03 -16.97 -22.56
N VAL A 22 -41.02 -18.29 -22.80
CA VAL A 22 -39.86 -19.15 -22.48
C VAL A 22 -38.61 -18.71 -23.25
N VAL A 23 -38.74 -18.50 -24.56
CA VAL A 23 -37.63 -18.07 -25.41
C VAL A 23 -37.11 -16.70 -24.98
N SER A 24 -38.00 -15.79 -24.60
CA SER A 24 -37.62 -14.43 -24.17
C SER A 24 -36.90 -14.43 -22.82
N ILE A 25 -37.32 -15.27 -21.85
CA ILE A 25 -36.63 -15.40 -20.56
C ILE A 25 -35.25 -16.04 -20.75
N PHE A 26 -35.16 -17.06 -21.60
CA PHE A 26 -33.87 -17.68 -21.93
C PHE A 26 -32.91 -16.66 -22.56
N ALA A 27 -33.38 -15.91 -23.55
CA ALA A 27 -32.59 -14.85 -24.20
C ALA A 27 -32.14 -13.75 -23.23
N GLN A 28 -32.98 -13.37 -22.25
CA GLN A 28 -32.62 -12.39 -21.21
C GLN A 28 -31.58 -12.94 -20.22
N SER A 29 -31.66 -14.22 -19.88
CA SER A 29 -30.71 -14.87 -18.96
C SER A 29 -29.28 -14.86 -19.52
N LEU A 30 -29.13 -15.11 -20.84
CA LEU A 30 -27.84 -15.01 -21.53
C LEU A 30 -27.24 -13.60 -21.44
N LYS A 31 -28.08 -12.55 -21.45
CA LYS A 31 -27.62 -11.16 -21.36
C LYS A 31 -27.05 -10.87 -19.97
N VAL A 32 -27.75 -11.23 -18.90
CA VAL A 32 -27.29 -11.01 -17.51
C VAL A 32 -25.94 -11.68 -17.26
N PHE A 33 -25.73 -12.87 -17.83
CA PHE A 33 -24.44 -13.55 -17.76
C PHE A 33 -23.30 -12.78 -18.43
N SER A 34 -23.55 -12.10 -19.54
CA SER A 34 -22.54 -11.24 -20.19
C SER A 34 -22.18 -10.01 -19.34
N PHE A 35 -23.16 -9.44 -18.62
CA PHE A 35 -22.96 -8.27 -17.77
C PHE A 35 -22.16 -8.56 -16.49
N ILE A 36 -22.00 -9.83 -16.07
CA ILE A 36 -21.26 -10.13 -14.84
C ILE A 36 -19.73 -10.02 -15.01
N GLY A 37 -19.23 -10.18 -16.24
CA GLY A 37 -17.79 -10.21 -16.55
C GLY A 37 -17.03 -8.98 -16.02
N PRO A 38 -17.47 -7.74 -16.31
CA PRO A 38 -16.82 -6.54 -15.81
C PRO A 38 -16.71 -6.45 -14.28
N TYR A 39 -17.66 -7.01 -13.52
CA TYR A 39 -17.59 -6.98 -12.05
C TYR A 39 -16.45 -7.85 -11.51
N PHE A 40 -16.13 -8.97 -12.16
CA PHE A 40 -14.96 -9.78 -11.80
C PHE A 40 -13.66 -9.01 -12.03
N GLN A 41 -13.59 -8.23 -13.11
CA GLN A 41 -12.43 -7.39 -13.40
C GLN A 41 -12.28 -6.29 -12.32
N SER A 42 -13.34 -5.55 -12.01
CA SER A 42 -13.31 -4.52 -10.96
C SER A 42 -12.95 -5.08 -9.59
N LEU A 43 -13.42 -6.29 -9.26
CA LEU A 43 -13.05 -6.97 -8.01
C LEU A 43 -11.55 -7.33 -7.97
N SER A 44 -11.00 -7.79 -9.09
CA SER A 44 -9.57 -8.12 -9.19
C SER A 44 -8.70 -6.87 -9.02
N GLU A 45 -9.07 -5.77 -9.67
CA GLU A 45 -8.39 -4.47 -9.54
C GLU A 45 -8.47 -3.95 -8.10
N ALA A 46 -9.65 -3.99 -7.49
CA ALA A 46 -9.85 -3.57 -6.11
C ALA A 46 -9.00 -4.38 -5.13
N ARG A 47 -8.86 -5.70 -5.33
CA ARG A 47 -7.99 -6.56 -4.53
C ARG A 47 -6.52 -6.17 -4.67
N GLY A 48 -6.05 -5.88 -5.88
CA GLY A 48 -4.66 -5.45 -6.11
C GLY A 48 -4.35 -4.09 -5.47
N ALA A 49 -5.28 -3.14 -5.57
CA ALA A 49 -5.16 -1.85 -4.90
C ALA A 49 -5.18 -1.99 -3.37
N ALA A 50 -6.14 -2.76 -2.83
CA ALA A 50 -6.23 -3.03 -1.40
C ALA A 50 -4.96 -3.71 -0.86
N ALA A 51 -4.41 -4.70 -1.58
CA ALA A 51 -3.16 -5.36 -1.19
C ALA A 51 -2.00 -4.37 -1.07
N SER A 52 -1.92 -3.36 -1.94
CA SER A 52 -0.89 -2.32 -1.87
C SER A 52 -1.06 -1.41 -0.64
N VAL A 53 -2.30 -1.05 -0.32
CA VAL A 53 -2.63 -0.25 0.87
C VAL A 53 -2.33 -1.04 2.14
N PHE A 54 -2.81 -2.28 2.23
CA PHE A 54 -2.54 -3.14 3.39
C PHE A 54 -1.06 -3.42 3.56
N ARG A 55 -0.31 -3.62 2.46
CA ARG A 55 1.15 -3.76 2.55
C ARG A 55 1.81 -2.56 3.22
N LEU A 56 1.38 -1.33 2.92
CA LEU A 56 1.94 -0.12 3.55
C LEU A 56 1.51 0.05 5.02
N ILE A 57 0.31 -0.42 5.37
CA ILE A 57 -0.19 -0.37 6.75
C ILE A 57 0.52 -1.41 7.62
N ASP A 58 0.70 -2.62 7.07
CA ASP A 58 1.30 -3.77 7.74
C ASP A 58 2.84 -3.80 7.60
N GLU A 59 3.42 -2.83 6.89
CA GLU A 59 4.86 -2.61 6.87
C GLU A 59 5.27 -2.19 8.29
N GLU A 60 5.66 -3.16 9.11
CA GLU A 60 6.42 -2.88 10.33
C GLU A 60 7.58 -1.99 9.91
N ASN A 61 7.60 -0.76 10.41
CA ASN A 61 8.65 0.22 10.16
C ASN A 61 9.99 -0.49 10.25
N ASP A 62 10.62 -0.69 9.08
CA ASP A 62 11.86 -1.46 8.96
C ASP A 62 12.82 -0.99 10.05
N ALA A 63 13.31 -1.94 10.85
CA ALA A 63 14.03 -1.72 12.10
C ALA A 63 15.30 -0.85 11.95
N SER A 64 15.65 -0.44 10.73
CA SER A 64 16.70 0.51 10.40
C SER A 64 16.29 2.00 10.50
N VAL A 65 15.00 2.33 10.51
CA VAL A 65 14.49 3.72 10.64
C VAL A 65 13.90 3.98 12.04
N ASN A 66 13.54 2.91 12.77
CA ASN A 66 12.68 3.00 13.95
C ASN A 66 13.39 2.65 15.29
N GLU A 67 14.69 2.91 15.41
CA GLU A 67 15.29 2.92 16.76
C GLU A 67 14.90 4.18 17.56
N ILE A 68 14.42 5.22 16.86
CA ILE A 68 13.78 6.40 17.47
C ILE A 68 12.29 6.10 17.67
N ASP A 69 12.00 5.19 18.58
CA ASP A 69 10.65 4.98 19.07
C ASP A 69 10.26 6.20 19.93
N ILE A 70 9.66 7.21 19.30
CA ILE A 70 9.18 8.44 19.95
C ILE A 70 8.07 8.17 21.00
N TRP A 71 7.54 6.94 21.06
CA TRP A 71 6.54 6.50 22.02
C TRP A 71 7.07 5.50 23.04
N LYS A 72 8.39 5.26 23.07
CA LYS A 72 9.01 4.35 24.02
C LYS A 72 8.86 4.91 25.43
N GLU A 73 8.10 4.20 26.26
CA GLU A 73 7.87 4.54 27.67
C GLU A 73 9.18 4.57 28.50
N ASN A 74 10.26 3.94 28.02
CA ASN A 74 11.59 3.91 28.65
C ASN A 74 12.58 4.92 28.04
N THR A 75 12.12 6.13 27.71
CA THR A 75 13.05 7.19 27.29
C THR A 75 13.68 7.82 28.54
N GLU A 76 15.00 7.68 28.71
CA GLU A 76 15.71 8.38 29.77
C GLU A 76 15.64 9.89 29.54
N VAL A 77 15.01 10.61 30.48
CA VAL A 77 14.97 12.07 30.44
C VAL A 77 16.31 12.61 30.90
N ILE A 78 17.09 13.16 29.96
CA ILE A 78 18.37 13.81 30.25
C ILE A 78 18.09 15.25 30.71
N TYR A 79 18.19 15.50 32.02
CA TYR A 79 17.91 16.82 32.60
C TYR A 79 19.01 17.86 32.36
N ASN A 80 20.25 17.43 32.12
CA ASN A 80 21.40 18.33 32.00
C ASN A 80 22.20 18.02 30.74
N ILE A 81 21.96 18.79 29.67
CA ILE A 81 22.64 18.66 28.39
C ILE A 81 23.70 19.76 28.30
N ASN A 82 24.98 19.38 28.19
CA ASN A 82 26.08 20.34 28.07
C ASN A 82 26.06 21.11 26.74
N GLY A 83 25.51 20.51 25.67
CA GLY A 83 25.37 21.12 24.34
C GLY A 83 26.57 20.91 23.41
N ASP A 84 27.56 20.11 23.82
CA ASP A 84 28.62 19.65 22.93
C ASP A 84 28.07 18.61 21.95
N ILE A 85 28.43 18.74 20.67
CA ILE A 85 28.03 17.84 19.59
C ILE A 85 29.30 17.25 18.97
N GLU A 86 29.39 15.92 18.96
CA GLU A 86 30.53 15.19 18.39
C GLU A 86 30.07 14.32 17.22
N PHE A 87 30.79 14.44 16.11
CA PHE A 87 30.73 13.52 14.99
C PHE A 87 32.02 12.69 15.05
N ASP A 88 31.90 11.37 15.06
CA ASP A 88 33.04 10.46 15.11
C ASP A 88 32.98 9.40 14.00
N ASN A 89 33.99 9.43 13.13
CA ASN A 89 34.20 8.50 12.02
C ASN A 89 32.95 8.25 11.15
N ILE A 90 32.17 9.31 10.92
CA ILE A 90 30.87 9.20 10.27
C ILE A 90 31.03 8.91 8.78
N ASN A 91 30.35 7.85 8.32
CA ASN A 91 30.21 7.49 6.92
C ASN A 91 28.71 7.46 6.57
N PHE A 92 28.32 8.15 5.50
CA PHE A 92 26.92 8.28 5.14
C PHE A 92 26.70 8.19 3.63
N SER A 93 25.72 7.38 3.24
CA SER A 93 25.18 7.30 1.88
C SER A 93 23.66 7.31 1.97
N TYR A 94 22.98 7.98 1.04
CA TYR A 94 21.52 7.90 0.96
C TYR A 94 21.10 6.45 0.61
N PRO A 95 20.01 5.93 1.22
CA PRO A 95 19.52 4.58 0.91
C PRO A 95 19.18 4.36 -0.57
N SER A 96 18.74 5.42 -1.25
CA SER A 96 18.44 5.42 -2.69
C SER A 96 19.69 5.38 -3.58
N ARG A 97 20.88 5.69 -3.04
CA ARG A 97 22.17 5.76 -3.75
C ARG A 97 23.30 5.23 -2.86
N LYS A 98 23.22 3.96 -2.46
CA LYS A 98 24.18 3.33 -1.54
C LYS A 98 25.64 3.39 -2.03
N ASP A 99 25.84 3.33 -3.35
CA ASP A 99 27.16 3.32 -3.98
C ASP A 99 27.84 4.69 -4.01
N VAL A 100 27.12 5.76 -3.66
CA VAL A 100 27.65 7.13 -3.67
C VAL A 100 27.75 7.64 -2.22
N PRO A 101 28.91 7.47 -1.56
CA PRO A 101 29.12 7.99 -0.23
C PRO A 101 29.22 9.51 -0.25
N VAL A 102 28.38 10.13 0.58
CA VAL A 102 28.24 11.57 0.79
C VAL A 102 29.22 12.04 1.87
N LEU A 103 29.19 11.40 3.04
CA LEU A 103 30.18 11.63 4.10
C LEU A 103 31.15 10.46 4.15
N ARG A 104 32.44 10.76 4.25
CA ARG A 104 33.52 9.76 4.32
C ARG A 104 34.41 10.08 5.51
N ASN A 105 34.32 9.24 6.54
CA ASN A 105 35.13 9.34 7.76
C ASN A 105 35.16 10.76 8.36
N LEU A 106 34.01 11.41 8.49
CA LEU A 106 33.90 12.76 9.06
C LEU A 106 33.99 12.69 10.60
N SER A 107 34.99 13.36 11.17
CA SER A 107 35.12 13.55 12.62
C SER A 107 35.32 15.03 12.97
N PHE A 108 34.46 15.59 13.83
CA PHE A 108 34.65 16.92 14.41
C PHE A 108 33.80 17.11 15.68
N ILE A 109 34.17 18.09 16.50
CA ILE A 109 33.44 18.46 17.72
C ILE A 109 33.00 19.92 17.62
N ALA A 110 31.70 20.17 17.70
CA ALA A 110 31.11 21.49 17.88
C ALA A 110 30.83 21.70 19.37
N ARG A 111 31.56 22.64 19.98
CA ARG A 111 31.48 22.88 21.43
C ARG A 111 30.34 23.82 21.79
N ALA A 112 29.76 23.60 22.96
CA ALA A 112 28.73 24.44 23.52
C ALA A 112 29.19 25.91 23.62
N GLY A 113 28.30 26.83 23.22
CA GLY A 113 28.56 28.27 23.27
C GLY A 113 29.52 28.81 22.20
N GLN A 114 29.96 27.98 21.25
CA GLN A 114 30.79 28.41 20.12
C GLN A 114 29.98 28.41 18.81
N THR A 115 30.38 29.29 17.88
CA THR A 115 29.86 29.26 16.51
C THR A 115 30.80 28.43 15.65
N THR A 116 30.34 27.25 15.25
CA THR A 116 31.06 26.39 14.30
C THR A 116 30.55 26.65 12.88
N ALA A 117 31.45 26.98 11.95
CA ALA A 117 31.12 27.14 10.54
C ALA A 117 31.58 25.92 9.75
N LEU A 118 30.68 25.34 8.96
CA LEU A 118 30.99 24.30 7.98
C LEU A 118 31.16 24.95 6.62
N VAL A 119 32.34 24.77 6.01
CA VAL A 119 32.67 25.34 4.70
C VAL A 119 33.17 24.24 3.77
N GLY A 120 32.77 24.31 2.50
CA GLY A 120 33.16 23.33 1.50
C GLY A 120 32.64 23.70 0.12
N SER A 121 33.07 22.92 -0.89
CA SER A 121 32.59 23.05 -2.26
C SER A 121 31.12 22.63 -2.37
N SER A 122 30.44 23.09 -3.42
CA SER A 122 29.06 22.65 -3.70
C SER A 122 28.98 21.10 -3.74
N GLY A 123 28.07 20.53 -2.94
CA GLY A 123 27.83 19.09 -2.87
C GLY A 123 28.89 18.26 -2.12
N CYS A 124 29.71 18.88 -1.26
CA CYS A 124 30.72 18.16 -0.45
C CYS A 124 30.15 17.38 0.75
N GLY A 125 28.84 17.43 0.97
CA GLY A 125 28.13 16.78 2.07
C GLY A 125 26.64 16.69 1.80
#